data_AF-A0AAD9UDD8-F1
#
_entry.id   AF-A0AAD9UDD8-F1
#
_cell.length_a   1.000
_cell.length_b   1.000
_cell.length_c   1.000
_cell.angle_alpha   90.00
_cell.angle_beta   90.00
_cell.angle_gamma   90.00
#
_symmetry.space_group_name_H-M   'P 1'
#
loop_
_entity.id
_entity.type
_entity.pdbx_description
1 polymer ?
#
loop_
_entity_poly.entity_id
_entity_poly.type
_entity_poly.pdbx_seq_one_letter_code
_entity_poly.pdbx_strand_id
1 'polypeptide(L)'
;MSSFMGWILPMFVVSRWWCVLFIVAINRPEIDASNEYRPYLYSAIVNITYKDPKTGELASERKDIGRYGTASRRDPEWGWVVHVRSADNKTDGCQPPVNVPSVRWVALIQRGSCKFHEKIYNAAIVRNASAVVIYNNKQEVELLTMEHKVDDVVSIFIHQADGQHIAQLVDNGTYVRMYITFGSQHSAHYPSINKTSVLFVSISFIVLMIISLAWLIFYYIQRFRYAHAKERLSKRLMHAAKKAVSKMPVRTVKHGDKVGL
;
A
#
# COMPACT_ATOMS: atom_id res chain seq x y z
N MET A 1 44.73 -13.06 20.17
CA MET A 1 44.47 -12.64 18.77
C MET A 1 43.54 -13.63 18.05
N SER A 2 42.46 -14.04 18.76
CA SER A 2 41.54 -15.13 18.36
C SER A 2 40.06 -14.71 18.41
N SER A 3 39.75 -13.46 18.80
CA SER A 3 38.36 -13.02 19.03
C SER A 3 37.71 -12.32 17.83
N PHE A 4 38.48 -11.93 16.80
CA PHE A 4 37.92 -11.21 15.64
C PHE A 4 37.42 -12.12 14.51
N MET A 5 37.72 -13.43 14.57
CA MET A 5 37.40 -14.37 13.49
C MET A 5 35.99 -14.99 13.63
N GLY A 6 35.36 -14.89 14.81
CA GLY A 6 34.00 -15.39 15.07
C GLY A 6 32.88 -14.56 14.46
N TRP A 7 33.14 -13.30 14.10
CA TRP A 7 32.12 -12.36 13.59
C TRP A 7 32.09 -12.23 12.07
N ILE A 8 33.06 -12.82 11.37
CA ILE A 8 33.19 -12.69 9.91
C ILE A 8 32.33 -13.73 9.18
N LEU A 9 32.20 -14.96 9.70
CA LEU A 9 31.32 -15.98 9.11
C LEU A 9 29.82 -15.62 9.09
N PRO A 10 29.21 -15.01 10.14
CA PRO A 10 27.80 -14.61 10.07
C PRO A 10 27.55 -13.42 9.12
N MET A 11 28.55 -12.58 8.84
CA MET A 11 28.43 -11.48 7.87
C MET A 11 28.30 -11.97 6.41
N PHE A 12 29.01 -13.05 6.05
CA PHE A 12 28.91 -13.63 4.70
C PHE A 12 27.59 -14.37 4.45
N VAL A 13 26.96 -14.93 5.49
CA VAL A 13 25.63 -15.55 5.36
C VAL A 13 24.57 -14.47 5.16
N VAL A 14 24.57 -13.40 5.96
CA VAL A 14 23.63 -12.27 5.78
C VAL A 14 23.82 -11.59 4.42
N SER A 15 25.07 -11.43 3.96
CA SER A 15 25.38 -10.88 2.63
C SER A 15 24.88 -11.76 1.48
N ARG A 16 24.99 -13.09 1.56
CA ARG A 16 24.48 -14.00 0.50
C ARG A 16 22.96 -14.01 0.46
N TRP A 17 22.28 -14.00 1.61
CA TRP A 17 20.83 -13.89 1.67
C TRP A 17 20.33 -12.52 1.19
N TRP A 18 21.05 -11.44 1.50
CA TRP A 18 20.75 -10.11 0.95
C TRP A 18 21.03 -10.00 -0.54
N CYS A 19 22.10 -10.60 -1.07
CA CYS A 19 22.35 -10.67 -2.51
C CYS A 19 21.28 -11.48 -3.24
N VAL A 20 20.81 -12.60 -2.67
CA VAL A 20 19.69 -13.37 -3.26
C VAL A 20 18.40 -12.55 -3.20
N LEU A 21 18.10 -11.85 -2.11
CA LEU A 21 16.96 -10.94 -2.04
C LEU A 21 17.08 -9.75 -3.01
N PHE A 22 18.28 -9.23 -3.23
CA PHE A 22 18.55 -8.17 -4.21
C PHE A 22 18.44 -8.68 -5.66
N ILE A 23 18.96 -9.88 -5.95
CA ILE A 23 18.85 -10.53 -7.26
C ILE A 23 17.39 -10.92 -7.52
N VAL A 24 16.62 -11.33 -6.51
CA VAL A 24 15.17 -11.58 -6.61
C VAL A 24 14.38 -10.27 -6.74
N ALA A 25 14.86 -9.15 -6.19
CA ALA A 25 14.27 -7.83 -6.38
C ALA A 25 14.59 -7.22 -7.75
N ILE A 26 15.79 -7.47 -8.30
CA ILE A 26 16.26 -7.00 -9.62
C ILE A 26 15.75 -7.90 -10.75
N ASN A 27 15.76 -9.23 -10.56
CA ASN A 27 15.15 -10.21 -11.46
C ASN A 27 13.73 -10.57 -11.02
N ARG A 28 12.99 -9.64 -10.39
CA ARG A 28 11.54 -9.78 -10.51
C ARG A 28 11.28 -9.79 -12.01
N PRO A 29 10.61 -10.82 -12.55
CA PRO A 29 10.14 -10.73 -13.92
C PRO A 29 9.44 -9.39 -14.02
N GLU A 30 9.86 -8.58 -14.98
CA GLU A 30 9.09 -7.46 -15.47
C GLU A 30 7.73 -8.07 -15.77
N ILE A 31 6.80 -7.94 -14.80
CA ILE A 31 5.40 -8.27 -15.04
C ILE A 31 5.07 -7.31 -16.13
N ASP A 32 4.99 -7.85 -17.34
CA ASP A 32 4.71 -7.14 -18.57
C ASP A 32 3.53 -6.21 -18.27
N ALA A 33 3.83 -4.93 -18.09
CA ALA A 33 2.85 -3.93 -17.69
C ALA A 33 2.03 -3.53 -18.92
N SER A 34 1.63 -4.51 -19.73
CA SER A 34 0.57 -4.35 -20.70
C SER A 34 -0.74 -4.24 -19.91
N ASN A 35 -1.22 -2.99 -19.80
CA ASN A 35 -2.40 -2.52 -19.06
C ASN A 35 -2.21 -2.31 -17.54
N GLU A 36 -1.48 -1.26 -17.15
CA GLU A 36 -1.80 -0.52 -15.92
C GLU A 36 -3.19 0.15 -16.14
N TYR A 37 -4.27 -0.63 -16.02
CA TYR A 37 -5.63 -0.11 -16.04
C TYR A 37 -5.79 0.72 -14.77
N ARG A 38 -5.43 2.01 -14.81
CA ARG A 38 -5.74 2.92 -13.71
C ARG A 38 -7.26 3.00 -13.64
N PRO A 39 -7.89 2.54 -12.55
CA PRO A 39 -9.33 2.67 -12.43
C PRO A 39 -9.64 4.17 -12.44
N TYR A 40 -10.35 4.62 -13.47
CA TYR A 40 -10.87 5.98 -13.49
C TYR A 40 -11.95 6.10 -12.43
N LEU A 41 -11.82 7.12 -11.59
CA LEU A 41 -12.79 7.53 -10.59
C LEU A 41 -13.68 8.59 -11.23
N TYR A 42 -14.98 8.44 -11.06
CA TYR A 42 -15.96 9.36 -11.62
C TYR A 42 -16.65 10.08 -10.47
N SER A 43 -16.55 11.41 -10.44
CA SER A 43 -17.27 12.23 -9.48
C SER A 43 -18.71 12.46 -9.92
N ALA A 44 -19.57 12.78 -8.97
CA ALA A 44 -20.97 13.05 -9.17
C ALA A 44 -21.32 14.42 -8.61
N ILE A 45 -21.96 15.23 -9.47
CA ILE A 45 -22.51 16.52 -9.08
C ILE A 45 -23.95 16.29 -8.61
N VAL A 46 -24.21 16.64 -7.37
CA VAL A 46 -25.52 16.56 -6.73
C VAL A 46 -26.11 17.97 -6.69
N ASN A 47 -27.31 18.12 -7.25
CA ASN A 47 -28.12 19.32 -7.15
C ASN A 47 -29.39 18.99 -6.37
N ILE A 48 -29.59 19.67 -5.24
CA ILE A 48 -30.83 19.56 -4.46
C ILE A 48 -31.63 20.86 -4.56
N THR A 49 -32.95 20.73 -4.63
CA THR A 49 -33.89 21.84 -4.59
C THR A 49 -34.95 21.54 -3.53
N TYR A 50 -35.18 22.48 -2.61
CA TYR A 50 -36.13 22.31 -1.52
C TYR A 50 -36.67 23.67 -1.07
N LYS A 51 -37.83 23.65 -0.41
CA LYS A 51 -38.37 24.85 0.25
C LYS A 51 -37.75 24.95 1.63
N ASP A 52 -36.97 26.01 1.89
CA ASP A 52 -36.28 26.19 3.16
C ASP A 52 -37.29 26.26 4.32
N PRO A 53 -37.18 25.42 5.36
CA PRO A 53 -38.14 25.38 6.45
C PRO A 53 -38.10 26.64 7.34
N LYS A 54 -37.01 27.42 7.31
CA LYS A 54 -36.85 28.65 8.10
C LYS A 54 -37.35 29.89 7.36
N THR A 55 -37.00 30.03 6.08
CA THR A 55 -37.35 31.22 5.29
C THR A 55 -38.61 31.03 4.45
N GLY A 56 -38.98 29.77 4.15
CA GLY A 56 -40.08 29.45 3.25
C GLY A 56 -39.75 29.67 1.76
N GLU A 57 -38.54 30.10 1.43
CA GLU A 57 -38.11 30.34 0.05
C GLU A 57 -37.58 29.08 -0.63
N LEU A 58 -37.54 29.07 -1.96
CA LEU A 58 -36.98 27.96 -2.71
C LEU A 58 -35.45 28.07 -2.69
N ALA A 59 -34.79 27.11 -2.04
CA ALA A 59 -33.34 26.96 -2.04
C ALA A 59 -32.91 25.94 -3.09
N SER A 60 -31.76 26.20 -3.73
CA SER A 60 -31.10 25.25 -4.63
C SER A 60 -29.61 25.21 -4.32
N GLU A 61 -29.08 24.01 -4.09
CA GLU A 61 -27.67 23.77 -3.81
C GLU A 61 -27.09 22.80 -4.82
N ARG A 62 -26.01 23.19 -5.49
CA ARG A 62 -25.28 22.35 -6.44
C ARG A 62 -23.84 22.15 -5.95
N LYS A 63 -23.44 20.89 -5.72
CA LYS A 63 -22.11 20.54 -5.21
C LYS A 63 -21.53 19.31 -5.92
N ASP A 64 -20.23 19.31 -6.20
CA ASP A 64 -19.48 18.13 -6.68
C ASP A 64 -18.96 17.35 -5.46
N ILE A 65 -19.81 16.48 -4.90
CA ILE A 65 -19.62 15.85 -3.58
C ILE A 65 -19.75 14.33 -3.60
N GLY A 66 -19.99 13.73 -4.77
CA GLY A 66 -20.25 12.31 -4.90
C GLY A 66 -19.20 11.55 -5.69
N ARG A 67 -19.15 10.24 -5.50
CA ARG A 67 -18.35 9.29 -6.29
C ARG A 67 -19.22 8.15 -6.77
N TYR A 68 -19.21 7.86 -8.08
CA TYR A 68 -19.96 6.74 -8.64
C TYR A 68 -19.41 5.39 -8.18
N GLY A 69 -20.30 4.42 -7.99
CA GLY A 69 -19.92 3.01 -7.81
C GLY A 69 -19.26 2.42 -9.07
N THR A 70 -18.51 1.34 -8.89
CA THR A 70 -17.77 0.67 -9.98
C THR A 70 -18.66 0.14 -11.11
N ALA A 71 -19.82 -0.41 -10.79
CA ALA A 71 -20.83 -0.88 -11.75
C ALA A 71 -21.99 0.12 -11.95
N SER A 72 -21.83 1.35 -11.44
CA SER A 72 -22.88 2.36 -11.47
C SER A 72 -23.10 2.91 -12.88
N ARG A 73 -24.36 3.06 -13.26
CA ARG A 73 -24.73 3.82 -14.46
C ARG A 73 -24.35 5.29 -14.27
N ARG A 74 -23.94 5.96 -15.33
CA ARG A 74 -23.40 7.33 -15.30
C ARG A 74 -24.27 8.36 -16.03
N ASP A 75 -25.50 7.98 -16.36
CA ASP A 75 -26.49 8.88 -16.96
C ASP A 75 -27.11 9.81 -15.90
N PRO A 76 -27.55 11.01 -16.28
CA PRO A 76 -28.27 11.90 -15.39
C PRO A 76 -29.50 11.23 -14.78
N GLU A 77 -29.67 11.36 -13.47
CA GLU A 77 -30.81 10.78 -12.76
C GLU A 77 -31.43 11.72 -11.74
N TRP A 78 -32.70 11.51 -11.42
CA TRP A 78 -33.42 12.40 -10.52
C TRP A 78 -34.60 11.73 -9.80
N GLY A 79 -35.04 12.36 -8.72
CA GLY A 79 -36.24 11.96 -7.97
C GLY A 79 -36.40 12.74 -6.67
N TRP A 80 -37.51 12.45 -5.96
CA TRP A 80 -37.73 12.91 -4.59
C TRP A 80 -36.85 12.12 -3.63
N VAL A 81 -36.13 12.80 -2.75
CA VAL A 81 -35.23 12.13 -1.81
C VAL A 81 -36.03 11.50 -0.69
N VAL A 82 -35.75 10.23 -0.42
CA VAL A 82 -36.31 9.49 0.71
C VAL A 82 -35.16 9.00 1.57
N HIS A 83 -35.10 9.47 2.81
CA HIS A 83 -34.23 8.86 3.80
C HIS A 83 -34.82 7.49 4.16
N VAL A 84 -34.18 6.42 3.69
CA VAL A 84 -34.77 5.09 3.77
C VAL A 84 -34.94 4.65 5.22
N ARG A 85 -36.04 3.97 5.52
CA ARG A 85 -36.30 3.35 6.82
C ARG A 85 -36.69 1.90 6.60
N SER A 86 -36.04 1.00 7.33
CA SER A 86 -36.48 -0.39 7.46
C SER A 86 -37.64 -0.52 8.45
N ALA A 87 -38.22 -1.72 8.56
CA ALA A 87 -39.26 -2.01 9.55
C ALA A 87 -38.75 -1.79 10.99
N ASP A 88 -37.47 -2.04 11.24
CA ASP A 88 -36.78 -1.79 12.52
C ASP A 88 -36.33 -0.32 12.69
N ASN A 89 -36.82 0.58 11.84
CA ASN A 89 -36.47 2.01 11.82
C ASN A 89 -34.97 2.30 11.59
N LYS A 90 -34.25 1.40 10.92
CA LYS A 90 -32.84 1.61 10.54
C LYS A 90 -32.72 2.28 9.17
N THR A 91 -31.68 3.08 9.01
CA THR A 91 -31.36 3.85 7.79
C THR A 91 -30.25 3.21 6.96
N ASP A 92 -29.78 2.03 7.37
CA ASP A 92 -28.65 1.35 6.75
C ASP A 92 -29.01 0.64 5.44
N GLY A 93 -30.29 0.51 5.07
CA GLY A 93 -30.70 -0.15 3.83
C GLY A 93 -30.38 -1.65 3.75
N CYS A 94 -30.07 -2.29 4.88
CA CYS A 94 -29.80 -3.74 4.90
C CYS A 94 -31.07 -4.58 4.72
N GLN A 95 -32.23 -3.99 5.02
CA GLN A 95 -33.56 -4.53 4.69
C GLN A 95 -34.24 -3.61 3.66
N PRO A 96 -35.17 -4.13 2.84
CA PRO A 96 -35.95 -3.32 1.92
C PRO A 96 -36.68 -2.17 2.63
N PRO A 97 -36.61 -0.93 2.12
CA PRO A 97 -37.30 0.19 2.73
C PRO A 97 -38.82 -0.01 2.76
N VAL A 98 -39.46 0.50 3.81
CA VAL A 98 -40.92 0.47 3.98
C VAL A 98 -41.57 1.80 3.64
N ASN A 99 -40.83 2.91 3.71
CA ASN A 99 -41.32 4.27 3.48
C ASN A 99 -41.19 4.71 2.01
N VAL A 100 -41.65 3.86 1.08
CA VAL A 100 -41.49 4.08 -0.37
C VAL A 100 -42.64 4.93 -0.93
N PRO A 101 -42.37 6.02 -1.66
CA PRO A 101 -43.40 6.86 -2.25
C PRO A 101 -43.88 6.32 -3.61
N SER A 102 -45.05 6.76 -4.05
CA SER A 102 -45.61 6.41 -5.38
C SER A 102 -45.02 7.19 -6.56
N VAL A 103 -44.06 8.07 -6.30
CA VAL A 103 -43.41 8.95 -7.29
C VAL A 103 -41.96 8.53 -7.52
N ARG A 104 -41.34 9.00 -8.61
CA ARG A 104 -39.91 8.77 -8.87
C ARG A 104 -39.08 9.31 -7.71
N TRP A 105 -38.23 8.45 -7.13
CA TRP A 105 -37.56 8.73 -5.87
C TRP A 105 -36.11 8.25 -5.84
N VAL A 106 -35.29 8.96 -5.06
CA VAL A 106 -33.88 8.66 -4.82
C VAL A 106 -33.73 8.17 -3.39
N ALA A 107 -33.13 7.00 -3.22
CA ALA A 107 -32.88 6.42 -1.91
C ALA A 107 -31.65 7.08 -1.28
N LEU A 108 -31.82 7.76 -0.15
CA LEU A 108 -30.71 8.22 0.70
C LEU A 108 -30.50 7.20 1.82
N ILE A 109 -29.31 6.60 1.89
CA ILE A 109 -28.98 5.49 2.77
C ILE A 109 -27.72 5.80 3.57
N GLN A 110 -27.74 5.55 4.87
CA GLN A 110 -26.55 5.67 5.70
C GLN A 110 -25.63 4.45 5.50
N ARG A 111 -24.32 4.67 5.41
CA ARG A 111 -23.34 3.58 5.49
C ARG A 111 -23.50 2.85 6.83
N GLY A 112 -23.56 1.52 6.78
CA GLY A 112 -23.83 0.67 7.94
C GLY A 112 -23.07 -0.65 7.84
N SER A 113 -23.62 -1.69 8.46
CA SER A 113 -22.96 -3.01 8.61
C SER A 113 -22.98 -3.89 7.37
N CYS A 114 -24.04 -3.84 6.55
CA CYS A 114 -24.14 -4.63 5.33
C CYS A 114 -23.36 -4.04 4.14
N LYS A 115 -23.16 -4.86 3.11
CA LYS A 115 -22.41 -4.51 1.90
C LYS A 115 -23.15 -3.48 1.04
N PHE A 116 -22.42 -2.68 0.27
CA PHE A 116 -23.01 -1.71 -0.67
C PHE A 116 -23.96 -2.36 -1.67
N HIS A 117 -23.62 -3.56 -2.17
CA HIS A 117 -24.48 -4.34 -3.06
C HIS A 117 -25.88 -4.57 -2.47
N GLU A 118 -25.99 -5.01 -1.22
CA GLU A 118 -27.29 -5.28 -0.57
C GLU A 118 -28.12 -4.01 -0.43
N LYS A 119 -27.50 -2.89 -0.05
CA LYS A 119 -28.15 -1.57 0.06
C LYS A 119 -28.75 -1.13 -1.28
N ILE A 120 -27.93 -1.21 -2.33
CA ILE A 120 -28.32 -0.79 -3.69
C ILE A 120 -29.41 -1.72 -4.23
N TYR A 121 -29.27 -3.03 -4.04
CA TYR A 121 -30.25 -4.03 -4.48
C TYR A 121 -31.62 -3.82 -3.80
N ASN A 122 -31.63 -3.66 -2.47
CA ASN A 122 -32.86 -3.47 -1.71
C ASN A 122 -33.60 -2.19 -2.07
N ALA A 123 -32.88 -1.10 -2.33
CA ALA A 123 -33.50 0.16 -2.71
C ALA A 123 -33.94 0.20 -4.18
N ALA A 124 -33.03 -0.13 -5.10
CA ALA A 124 -33.29 0.02 -6.53
C ALA A 124 -34.09 -1.15 -7.11
N ILE A 125 -33.69 -2.39 -6.80
CA ILE A 125 -34.30 -3.58 -7.43
C ILE A 125 -35.59 -3.99 -6.71
N VAL A 126 -35.58 -4.04 -5.39
CA VAL A 126 -36.76 -4.49 -4.62
C VAL A 126 -37.82 -3.39 -4.49
N ARG A 127 -37.41 -2.11 -4.41
CA ARG A 127 -38.30 -0.97 -4.16
C ARG A 127 -38.31 0.09 -5.27
N ASN A 128 -37.67 -0.17 -6.40
CA ASN A 128 -37.74 0.68 -7.60
C ASN A 128 -37.32 2.14 -7.36
N ALA A 129 -36.24 2.35 -6.59
CA ALA A 129 -35.58 3.65 -6.52
C ALA A 129 -34.92 3.98 -7.86
N SER A 130 -35.03 5.23 -8.34
CA SER A 130 -34.39 5.66 -9.59
C SER A 130 -32.87 5.81 -9.45
N ALA A 131 -32.41 6.18 -8.26
CA ALA A 131 -31.00 6.26 -7.91
C ALA A 131 -30.80 5.95 -6.42
N VAL A 132 -29.56 5.57 -6.06
CA VAL A 132 -29.16 5.25 -4.70
C VAL A 132 -27.98 6.13 -4.29
N VAL A 133 -28.17 6.90 -3.22
CA VAL A 133 -27.16 7.77 -2.62
C VAL A 133 -26.81 7.21 -1.26
N ILE A 134 -25.58 6.75 -1.11
CA ILE A 134 -25.08 6.23 0.16
C ILE A 134 -24.15 7.26 0.78
N TYR A 135 -24.45 7.74 1.98
CA TYR A 135 -23.59 8.70 2.66
C TYR A 135 -22.74 8.04 3.73
N ASN A 136 -21.50 8.52 3.88
CA ASN A 136 -20.57 7.95 4.85
C ASN A 136 -21.10 8.15 6.29
N ASN A 137 -20.82 7.21 7.17
CA ASN A 137 -21.13 7.33 8.60
C ASN A 137 -19.99 7.98 9.40
N LYS A 138 -18.81 8.14 8.78
CA LYS A 138 -17.62 8.77 9.35
C LYS A 138 -17.23 10.05 8.60
N GLN A 139 -16.64 10.99 9.32
CA GLN A 139 -16.05 12.20 8.73
C GLN A 139 -14.67 11.88 8.14
N GLU A 140 -14.67 11.41 6.90
CA GLU A 140 -13.45 11.13 6.13
C GLU A 140 -13.37 12.10 4.95
N VAL A 141 -12.15 12.60 4.67
CA VAL A 141 -11.88 13.53 3.57
C VAL A 141 -11.89 12.81 2.22
N GLU A 142 -11.50 11.54 2.18
CA GLU A 142 -11.51 10.77 0.95
C GLU A 142 -12.79 9.95 0.82
N LEU A 143 -13.47 10.05 -0.33
CA LEU A 143 -14.59 9.19 -0.67
C LEU A 143 -14.07 7.82 -1.10
N LEU A 144 -14.62 6.75 -0.52
CA LEU A 144 -14.44 5.41 -1.06
C LEU A 144 -15.20 5.24 -2.38
N THR A 145 -14.73 4.34 -3.24
CA THR A 145 -15.48 3.87 -4.40
C THR A 145 -16.28 2.63 -4.01
N MET A 146 -17.60 2.63 -4.25
CA MET A 146 -18.43 1.48 -3.91
C MET A 146 -18.22 0.35 -4.91
N GLU A 147 -17.98 -0.85 -4.39
CA GLU A 147 -17.98 -2.08 -5.18
C GLU A 147 -19.33 -2.79 -5.06
N HIS A 148 -19.99 -3.01 -6.20
CA HIS A 148 -21.23 -3.76 -6.31
C HIS A 148 -21.41 -4.30 -7.73
N LYS A 149 -22.30 -5.28 -7.90
CA LYS A 149 -22.67 -5.90 -9.19
C LYS A 149 -24.14 -5.66 -9.55
N VAL A 150 -24.65 -4.50 -9.19
CA VAL A 150 -26.04 -4.12 -9.54
C VAL A 150 -25.93 -3.23 -10.77
N ASP A 151 -26.37 -3.77 -11.90
CA ASP A 151 -26.31 -3.09 -13.18
C ASP A 151 -27.51 -2.14 -13.36
N ASP A 152 -27.39 -1.20 -14.28
CA ASP A 152 -28.43 -0.27 -14.71
C ASP A 152 -29.04 0.64 -13.62
N VAL A 153 -28.29 0.88 -12.54
CA VAL A 153 -28.70 1.78 -11.45
C VAL A 153 -27.64 2.86 -11.24
N VAL A 154 -28.09 4.11 -11.11
CA VAL A 154 -27.22 5.20 -10.64
C VAL A 154 -27.03 5.06 -9.14
N SER A 155 -25.83 4.69 -8.74
CA SER A 155 -25.38 4.62 -7.35
C SER A 155 -24.18 5.56 -7.11
N ILE A 156 -24.28 6.41 -6.09
CA ILE A 156 -23.20 7.33 -5.70
C ILE A 156 -22.93 7.28 -4.20
N PHE A 157 -21.69 7.55 -3.82
CA PHE A 157 -21.25 7.67 -2.44
C PHE A 157 -20.89 9.12 -2.12
N ILE A 158 -21.41 9.67 -1.02
CA ILE A 158 -21.18 11.08 -0.60
C ILE A 158 -20.62 11.17 0.82
N HIS A 159 -20.08 12.34 1.17
CA HIS A 159 -19.54 12.59 2.52
C HIS A 159 -20.64 12.54 3.60
N GLN A 160 -20.20 12.31 4.84
CA GLN A 160 -21.10 12.28 5.99
C GLN A 160 -21.83 13.61 6.20
N ALA A 161 -21.12 14.74 6.11
CA ALA A 161 -21.70 16.06 6.36
C ALA A 161 -22.84 16.39 5.38
N ASP A 162 -22.62 16.17 4.07
CA ASP A 162 -23.63 16.43 3.05
C ASP A 162 -24.83 15.48 3.16
N GLY A 163 -24.57 14.19 3.36
CA GLY A 163 -25.65 13.21 3.53
C GLY A 163 -26.48 13.44 4.79
N GLN A 164 -25.84 13.81 5.89
CA GLN A 164 -26.52 14.15 7.14
C GLN A 164 -27.37 15.42 6.98
N HIS A 165 -26.88 16.43 6.26
CA HIS A 165 -27.64 17.64 5.96
C HIS A 165 -28.92 17.32 5.16
N ILE A 166 -28.81 16.53 4.09
CA ILE A 166 -29.97 16.11 3.28
C ILE A 166 -30.93 15.25 4.12
N ALA A 167 -30.40 14.32 4.92
CA ALA A 167 -31.20 13.48 5.81
C ALA A 167 -32.00 14.32 6.80
N GLN A 168 -31.40 15.33 7.42
CA GLN A 168 -32.08 16.24 8.34
C GLN A 168 -33.21 17.03 7.67
N LEU A 169 -33.01 17.50 6.43
CA LEU A 169 -34.07 18.17 5.69
C LEU A 169 -35.27 17.24 5.48
N VAL A 170 -35.02 16.03 4.98
CA VAL A 170 -36.07 15.04 4.68
C VAL A 170 -36.76 14.51 5.95
N ASP A 171 -35.98 14.18 6.98
CA ASP A 171 -36.51 13.69 8.27
C ASP A 171 -37.37 14.77 8.98
N ASN A 172 -37.10 16.06 8.75
CA ASN A 172 -37.92 17.17 9.25
C ASN A 172 -39.16 17.45 8.36
N GLY A 173 -39.47 16.57 7.41
CA GLY A 173 -40.64 16.69 6.53
C GLY A 173 -40.45 17.65 5.36
N THR A 174 -39.22 18.10 5.08
CA THR A 174 -38.96 18.95 3.91
C THR A 174 -38.91 18.09 2.66
N TYR A 175 -39.69 18.46 1.64
CA TYR A 175 -39.63 17.80 0.34
C TYR A 175 -38.39 18.24 -0.42
N VAL A 176 -37.40 17.34 -0.52
CA VAL A 176 -36.15 17.57 -1.24
C VAL A 176 -36.21 16.85 -2.58
N ARG A 177 -36.03 17.58 -3.67
CA ARG A 177 -35.82 17.00 -5.01
C ARG A 177 -34.33 16.98 -5.29
N MET A 178 -33.83 15.86 -5.79
CA MET A 178 -32.43 15.68 -6.14
C MET A 178 -32.25 15.40 -7.63
N TYR A 179 -31.21 15.97 -8.20
CA TYR A 179 -30.74 15.77 -9.57
C TYR A 179 -29.25 15.43 -9.53
N ILE A 180 -28.89 14.25 -10.04
CA ILE A 180 -27.54 13.69 -10.06
C ILE A 180 -27.03 13.78 -11.49
N THR A 181 -25.84 14.35 -11.65
CA THR A 181 -25.19 14.50 -12.95
C THR A 181 -23.75 14.02 -12.88
N PHE A 182 -23.21 13.68 -14.05
CA PHE A 182 -21.80 13.34 -14.18
C PHE A 182 -20.92 14.56 -13.85
N GLY A 183 -19.88 14.34 -13.04
CA GLY A 183 -18.90 15.35 -12.66
C GLY A 183 -17.59 15.20 -13.40
N SER A 184 -16.48 15.34 -12.68
CA SER A 184 -15.13 15.20 -13.20
C SER A 184 -14.67 13.73 -13.22
N GLN A 185 -13.85 13.39 -14.21
CA GLN A 185 -13.13 12.11 -14.26
C GLN A 185 -11.74 12.33 -13.69
N HIS A 186 -11.42 11.63 -12.61
CA HIS A 186 -10.10 11.63 -12.00
C HIS A 186 -9.45 10.25 -12.20
N SER A 187 -8.20 10.21 -12.65
CA SER A 187 -7.42 8.97 -12.54
C SER A 187 -7.29 8.63 -11.05
N ALA A 188 -7.55 7.39 -10.63
CA ALA A 188 -7.23 6.97 -9.26
C ALA A 188 -5.74 7.20 -9.02
N HIS A 189 -5.42 8.32 -8.36
CA HIS A 189 -4.07 8.61 -7.95
C HIS A 189 -3.80 7.69 -6.76
N TYR A 190 -3.21 6.52 -7.04
CA TYR A 190 -2.55 5.74 -6.00
C TYR A 190 -1.61 6.71 -5.28
N PRO A 191 -1.70 6.90 -3.95
CA PRO A 191 -0.83 7.82 -3.25
C PRO A 191 0.59 7.44 -3.63
N SER A 192 1.24 8.34 -4.35
CA SER A 192 2.56 8.08 -4.91
C SER A 192 3.46 7.81 -3.73
N ILE A 193 3.83 6.54 -3.50
CA ILE A 193 5.02 6.24 -2.72
C ILE A 193 6.10 7.07 -3.41
N ASN A 194 6.63 8.08 -2.72
CA ASN A 194 7.53 9.06 -3.31
C ASN A 194 8.64 8.27 -4.02
N LYS A 195 8.61 8.26 -5.35
CA LYS A 195 9.60 7.54 -6.17
C LYS A 195 11.00 8.02 -5.77
N THR A 196 11.13 9.30 -5.42
CA THR A 196 12.31 9.94 -4.83
C THR A 196 12.81 9.26 -3.55
N SER A 197 11.92 8.87 -2.63
CA SER A 197 12.29 8.18 -1.39
C SER A 197 12.79 6.76 -1.65
N VAL A 198 12.17 6.02 -2.57
CA VAL A 198 12.62 4.68 -2.96
C VAL A 198 13.97 4.75 -3.69
N LEU A 199 14.13 5.71 -4.60
CA LEU A 199 15.38 5.93 -5.32
C LEU A 199 16.51 6.31 -4.35
N PHE A 200 16.26 7.20 -3.39
CA PHE A 200 17.26 7.60 -2.39
C PHE A 200 17.76 6.42 -1.54
N VAL A 201 16.85 5.55 -1.09
CA VAL A 201 17.19 4.35 -0.33
C VAL A 201 18.00 3.37 -1.18
N SER A 202 17.61 3.17 -2.45
CA SER A 202 18.32 2.26 -3.36
C SER A 202 19.73 2.73 -3.74
N ILE A 203 19.92 4.02 -4.00
CA ILE A 203 21.21 4.61 -4.35
C ILE A 203 22.18 4.48 -3.17
N SER A 204 21.71 4.79 -1.96
CA SER A 204 22.51 4.67 -0.74
C SER A 204 22.99 3.23 -0.52
N PHE A 205 22.13 2.24 -0.78
CA PHE A 205 22.50 0.83 -0.66
C PHE A 205 23.59 0.41 -1.66
N ILE A 206 23.48 0.82 -2.93
CA ILE A 206 24.47 0.51 -3.98
C ILE A 206 25.84 1.10 -3.63
N VAL A 207 25.85 2.36 -3.16
CA VAL A 207 27.09 3.03 -2.74
C VAL A 207 27.77 2.27 -1.61
N LEU A 208 27.02 1.84 -0.59
CA LEU A 208 27.58 1.06 0.53
C LEU A 208 28.12 -0.30 0.08
N MET A 209 27.45 -0.97 -0.86
CA MET A 209 27.93 -2.21 -1.45
C MET A 209 29.28 -2.02 -2.15
N ILE A 210 29.44 -0.98 -2.97
CA ILE A 210 30.68 -0.68 -3.68
C ILE A 210 31.81 -0.37 -2.70
N ILE A 211 31.55 0.46 -1.68
CA ILE A 211 32.55 0.78 -0.64
C ILE A 211 33.02 -0.48 0.07
N SER A 212 32.11 -1.37 0.46
CA SER A 212 32.43 -2.64 1.12
C SER A 212 33.29 -3.55 0.22
N LEU A 213 32.93 -3.68 -1.06
CA LEU A 213 33.67 -4.48 -2.03
C LEU A 213 35.08 -3.93 -2.26
N ALA A 214 35.22 -2.61 -2.43
CA ALA A 214 36.52 -1.97 -2.58
C ALA A 214 37.40 -2.24 -1.36
N TRP A 215 36.85 -2.10 -0.15
CA TRP A 215 37.57 -2.35 1.10
C TRP A 215 38.03 -3.81 1.22
N LEU A 216 37.17 -4.76 0.82
CA LEU A 216 37.51 -6.18 0.78
C LEU A 216 38.62 -6.47 -0.22
N ILE A 217 38.57 -5.88 -1.42
CA ILE A 217 39.63 -6.02 -2.44
C ILE A 217 40.96 -5.48 -1.90
N PHE A 218 40.97 -4.28 -1.32
CA PHE A 218 42.18 -3.71 -0.70
C PHE A 218 42.71 -4.58 0.44
N TYR A 219 41.83 -5.07 1.32
CA TYR A 219 42.19 -6.00 2.37
C TYR A 219 42.85 -7.27 1.82
N TYR A 220 42.28 -7.86 0.77
CA TYR A 220 42.82 -9.06 0.13
C TYR A 220 44.19 -8.80 -0.53
N ILE A 221 44.35 -7.69 -1.25
CA ILE A 221 45.63 -7.31 -1.87
C ILE A 221 46.70 -7.07 -0.80
N GLN A 222 46.38 -6.33 0.26
CA GLN A 222 47.29 -6.12 1.38
C GLN A 222 47.65 -7.44 2.06
N ARG A 223 46.67 -8.33 2.27
CA ARG A 223 46.88 -9.64 2.86
C ARG A 223 47.79 -10.53 2.01
N PHE A 224 47.63 -10.51 0.69
CA PHE A 224 48.48 -11.26 -0.25
C PHE A 224 49.92 -10.75 -0.21
N ARG A 225 50.10 -9.42 -0.28
CA ARG A 225 51.44 -8.81 -0.16
C ARG A 225 52.10 -9.10 1.19
N TYR A 226 51.33 -9.03 2.28
CA TYR A 226 51.82 -9.33 3.62
C TYR A 226 52.18 -10.81 3.80
N ALA A 227 51.36 -11.74 3.29
CA ALA A 227 51.62 -13.17 3.33
C ALA A 227 52.90 -13.53 2.57
N HIS A 228 53.10 -13.00 1.37
CA HIS A 228 54.32 -13.24 0.59
C HIS A 228 55.58 -12.61 1.20
N ALA A 229 55.47 -11.43 1.82
CA ALA A 229 56.59 -10.84 2.56
C ALA A 229 57.00 -11.73 3.75
N LYS A 230 56.02 -12.25 4.49
CA LYS A 230 56.24 -13.18 5.61
C LYS A 230 56.83 -14.51 5.16
N GLU A 231 56.38 -15.05 4.02
CA GLU A 231 56.88 -16.30 3.46
C GLU A 231 58.37 -16.20 3.08
N ARG A 232 58.80 -15.08 2.49
CA ARG A 232 60.22 -14.83 2.19
C ARG A 232 61.07 -14.74 3.46
N LEU A 233 60.57 -14.09 4.51
CA LEU A 233 61.28 -14.00 5.79
C LEU A 233 61.39 -15.38 6.47
N SER A 234 60.33 -16.17 6.48
CA SER A 234 60.33 -17.52 7.06
C SER A 234 61.30 -18.46 6.32
N LYS A 235 61.32 -18.44 4.98
CA LYS A 235 62.30 -19.21 4.18
C LYS A 235 63.75 -18.84 4.53
N ARG A 236 64.04 -17.53 4.69
CA ARG A 236 65.39 -17.06 5.08
C ARG A 236 65.79 -17.54 6.47
N LEU A 237 64.89 -17.43 7.45
CA LEU A 237 65.13 -17.92 8.81
C LEU A 237 65.32 -19.44 8.84
N MET A 238 64.53 -20.18 8.07
CA MET A 238 64.66 -21.63 7.98
C MET A 238 65.99 -22.07 7.32
N HIS A 239 66.45 -21.36 6.28
CA HIS A 239 67.77 -21.61 5.70
C HIS A 239 68.90 -21.29 6.67
N ALA A 240 68.80 -20.19 7.42
CA ALA A 240 69.77 -19.84 8.46
C ALA A 240 69.81 -20.88 9.57
N ALA A 241 68.66 -21.35 10.04
CA ALA A 241 68.55 -22.41 11.04
C ALA A 241 69.11 -23.74 10.53
N LYS A 242 68.78 -24.15 9.30
CA LYS A 242 69.33 -25.39 8.69
C LYS A 242 70.86 -25.32 8.57
N LYS A 243 71.40 -24.16 8.20
CA LYS A 243 72.86 -23.93 8.14
C LYS A 243 73.50 -23.97 9.52
N ALA A 244 72.85 -23.41 10.53
CA ALA A 244 73.32 -23.46 11.91
C ALA A 244 73.31 -24.89 12.48
N VAL A 245 72.22 -25.64 12.29
CA VAL A 245 72.09 -27.04 12.71
C VAL A 245 73.13 -27.93 12.01
N SER A 246 73.37 -27.73 10.70
CA SER A 246 74.38 -28.51 9.97
C SER A 246 75.83 -28.28 10.44
N LYS A 247 76.08 -27.18 11.16
CA LYS A 247 77.39 -26.86 11.74
C LYS A 247 77.54 -27.28 13.20
N MET A 248 76.47 -27.78 13.83
CA MET A 248 76.60 -28.35 15.17
C MET A 248 77.42 -29.65 15.07
N PRO A 249 78.49 -29.82 15.86
CA PRO A 249 79.29 -31.03 15.83
C PRO A 249 78.44 -32.21 16.31
N VAL A 250 78.08 -33.10 15.38
CA VAL A 250 77.31 -34.31 15.70
C VAL A 250 78.30 -35.35 16.22
N ARG A 251 78.37 -35.52 17.53
CA ARG A 251 79.11 -36.61 18.15
C ARG A 251 78.20 -37.84 18.16
N THR A 252 78.43 -38.79 17.26
CA THR A 252 77.77 -40.10 17.30
C THR A 252 78.29 -40.88 18.50
N VAL A 253 77.42 -41.10 19.49
CA VAL A 253 77.69 -41.94 20.66
C VAL A 253 77.83 -43.39 20.18
N LYS A 254 79.01 -43.99 20.39
CA LYS A 254 79.23 -45.42 20.14
C LYS A 254 78.89 -46.21 21.40
N HIS A 255 78.45 -47.46 21.22
CA HIS A 255 78.06 -48.35 22.31
C HIS A 255 79.28 -48.64 23.20
N GLY A 256 79.42 -47.90 24.30
CA GLY A 256 80.58 -47.92 25.20
C GLY A 256 80.95 -46.58 25.85
N ASP A 257 80.38 -45.45 25.41
CA ASP A 257 80.64 -44.14 26.04
C ASP A 257 79.96 -44.02 27.42
N LYS A 258 80.76 -43.73 28.46
CA LYS A 258 80.26 -43.43 29.81
C LYS A 258 79.65 -42.02 29.83
N VAL A 259 78.41 -41.91 30.27
CA VAL A 259 77.72 -40.63 30.52
C VAL A 259 78.26 -40.05 31.83
N GLY A 260 79.10 -39.02 31.73
CA GLY A 260 79.48 -38.19 32.87
C GLY A 260 78.38 -37.17 33.16
N LEU A 261 78.05 -37.05 34.44
CA LEU A 261 77.12 -36.09 35.07
C LEU A 261 77.20 -34.66 34.52
#